data_AF-A0A4V0XYJ4-F1
#
_entry.id   AF-A0A4V0XYJ4-F1
#
_cell.length_a   1.000
_cell.length_b   1.000
_cell.length_c   1.000
_cell.angle_alpha   90.00
_cell.angle_beta   90.00
_cell.angle_gamma   90.00
#
_symmetry.space_group_name_H-M   'P 1'
#
loop_
_entity.id
_entity.type
_entity.pdbx_description
1 polymer ?
#
loop_
_entity_poly.entity_id
_entity_poly.type
_entity_poly.pdbx_seq_one_letter_code
_entity_poly.pdbx_strand_id
1 'polypeptide(L)' 'MTLLVAGTLVVAQLCYNADADIGAKDFLKQAQIFNAQLTAMSEARESGCVEIRSENAMEEAKRLVKSDSTQETLTIE' A
#
# COMPACT_ATOMS: atom_id res chain seq x y z
N MET A 1 -20.86 -13.79 29.91
CA MET A 1 -20.73 -13.74 28.44
C MET A 1 -19.69 -12.69 28.12
N THR A 2 -18.46 -13.10 27.85
CA THR A 2 -17.40 -12.18 27.43
C THR A 2 -17.27 -12.34 25.91
N LEU A 3 -17.89 -11.42 25.17
CA LEU A 3 -17.65 -11.30 23.74
C LEU A 3 -16.26 -10.67 23.56
N LEU A 4 -15.26 -11.53 23.33
CA LEU A 4 -13.99 -11.12 22.78
C LEU A 4 -14.26 -10.74 21.32
N VAL A 5 -14.42 -9.44 21.08
CA VAL A 5 -14.34 -8.88 19.73
C VAL A 5 -12.89 -9.09 19.31
N ALA A 6 -12.64 -10.17 18.56
CA ALA A 6 -11.42 -10.33 17.78
C ALA A 6 -11.43 -9.26 16.69
N GLY A 7 -11.13 -8.02 17.08
CA GLY A 7 -10.76 -6.99 16.15
C GLY A 7 -9.53 -7.51 15.44
N THR A 8 -9.66 -7.83 14.16
CA THR A 8 -8.54 -7.97 13.24
C THR A 8 -7.68 -6.72 13.42
N LEU A 9 -6.60 -6.85 14.19
CA LEU A 9 -5.59 -5.81 14.35
C LEU A 9 -5.05 -5.56 12.94
N VAL A 10 -5.54 -4.50 12.30
CA VAL A 10 -4.90 -3.94 11.12
C VAL A 10 -3.56 -3.42 11.63
N VAL A 11 -2.48 -4.13 11.28
CA VAL A 11 -1.17 -3.87 11.87
C VAL A 11 -0.49 -2.67 11.17
N ALA A 12 -0.90 -2.36 9.93
CA ALA A 12 -0.51 -1.17 9.16
C ALA A 12 -1.37 -1.02 7.89
N GLN A 13 -1.20 0.08 7.17
CA GLN A 13 -1.78 0.38 5.86
C GLN A 13 -0.69 0.77 4.87
N LEU A 14 -0.84 0.39 3.60
CA LEU A 14 -0.02 0.92 2.50
C LEU A 14 -0.82 2.04 1.83
N CYS A 15 -0.31 3.26 1.90
CA CYS A 15 -0.93 4.44 1.32
C CYS A 15 -0.24 4.85 0.03
N TYR A 16 -1.06 5.24 -0.95
CA TYR A 16 -0.66 5.80 -2.22
C TYR A 16 -1.04 7.29 -2.26
N ASN A 17 -0.09 8.13 -2.63
CA ASN A 17 -0.26 9.57 -2.76
C ASN A 17 -0.20 9.97 -4.25
N ALA A 18 -1.34 10.32 -4.82
CA ALA A 18 -1.45 10.73 -6.21
C ALA A 18 -0.75 12.07 -6.51
N ASP A 19 -0.61 12.97 -5.52
CA ASP A 19 0.06 14.26 -5.71
C ASP A 19 1.58 14.10 -5.86
N ALA A 20 2.14 13.02 -5.32
CA ALA A 20 3.55 12.67 -5.44
C ALA A 20 3.85 11.74 -6.63
N ASP A 21 2.84 11.16 -7.30
CA ASP A 21 3.05 10.28 -8.45
C ASP A 21 3.51 11.07 -9.68
N ILE A 22 4.82 11.10 -9.89
CA ILE A 22 5.46 11.68 -11.08
C ILE A 22 5.42 10.75 -12.31
N GLY A 23 4.74 9.60 -12.22
CA GLY A 23 4.56 8.65 -13.31
C GLY A 23 5.70 7.64 -13.50
N ALA A 24 6.67 7.59 -12.58
CA ALA A 24 7.78 6.64 -12.63
C ALA A 24 7.31 5.18 -12.46
N LYS A 25 6.27 4.95 -11.63
CA LYS A 25 5.50 3.70 -11.46
C LYS A 25 6.29 2.39 -11.39
N ASP A 26 7.60 2.44 -11.11
CA ASP A 26 8.48 1.27 -11.07
C ASP A 26 8.15 0.32 -9.92
N PHE A 27 7.52 0.84 -8.86
CA PHE A 27 6.96 0.04 -7.77
C PHE A 27 5.85 -0.90 -8.28
N LEU A 28 5.04 -0.52 -9.28
CA LEU A 28 3.97 -1.39 -9.80
C LEU A 28 4.51 -2.66 -10.47
N LYS A 29 5.71 -2.61 -11.05
CA LYS A 29 6.38 -3.79 -11.65
C LYS A 29 6.78 -4.82 -10.60
N GLN A 30 6.92 -4.39 -9.34
CA GLN A 30 7.31 -5.24 -8.21
C GLN A 30 6.11 -5.62 -7.33
N ALA A 31 4.96 -4.97 -7.52
CA ALA A 31 3.74 -5.24 -6.78
C ALA A 31 3.09 -6.55 -7.28
N GLN A 32 2.73 -7.41 -6.34
CA GLN A 32 1.98 -8.65 -6.55
C GLN A 32 0.68 -8.61 -5.77
N ILE A 33 0.75 -8.47 -4.44
CA ILE A 33 -0.41 -8.41 -3.54
C ILE A 33 -1.19 -7.11 -3.76
N PHE A 34 -0.51 -5.97 -3.86
CA PHE A 34 -1.17 -4.66 -3.98
C PHE A 34 -1.36 -4.20 -5.43
N ASN A 35 -0.96 -5.01 -6.41
CA ASN A 35 -0.89 -4.60 -7.82
C ASN A 35 -2.22 -4.04 -8.33
N ALA A 36 -3.32 -4.76 -8.11
CA ALA A 36 -4.63 -4.36 -8.60
C ALA A 36 -5.10 -3.03 -7.96
N GLN A 37 -4.92 -2.86 -6.65
CA GLN A 37 -5.34 -1.64 -5.95
C GLN A 37 -4.47 -0.44 -6.31
N LEU A 38 -3.13 -0.60 -6.32
CA LEU A 38 -2.22 0.48 -6.69
C LEU A 38 -2.36 0.88 -8.16
N THR A 39 -2.61 -0.08 -9.05
CA THR A 39 -2.90 0.23 -10.46
C THR A 39 -4.18 1.04 -10.59
N ALA A 40 -5.27 0.61 -9.92
CA ALA A 40 -6.54 1.34 -9.95
C ALA A 40 -6.40 2.77 -9.40
N MET A 41 -5.74 2.96 -8.25
CA MET A 41 -5.47 4.27 -7.66
C MET A 41 -4.62 5.14 -8.57
N SER A 42 -3.60 4.56 -9.20
CA SER A 42 -2.69 5.28 -10.08
C SER A 42 -3.30 5.64 -11.44
N GLU A 43 -4.21 4.82 -11.98
CA GLU A 43 -4.99 5.13 -13.18
C GLU A 43 -6.05 6.19 -12.91
N ALA A 44 -6.73 6.11 -11.75
CA ALA A 44 -7.70 7.09 -11.30
C ALA A 44 -7.06 8.42 -10.85
N ARG A 45 -5.74 8.42 -10.59
CA ARG A 45 -5.01 9.52 -9.94
C ARG A 45 -5.64 9.91 -8.61
N GLU A 46 -5.99 8.92 -7.81
CA GLU A 46 -6.68 9.10 -6.54
C GLU A 46 -5.81 8.56 -5.40
N SER A 47 -5.57 9.38 -4.38
CA SER A 47 -4.85 8.97 -3.17
C SER A 47 -5.73 8.05 -2.33
N GLY A 48 -5.13 7.02 -1.72
CA GLY A 48 -5.87 6.06 -0.93
C GLY A 48 -4.96 5.07 -0.19
N CYS A 49 -5.51 4.40 0.81
CA CYS A 49 -4.79 3.42 1.63
C CYS A 49 -5.43 2.03 1.54
N VAL A 50 -4.59 1.00 1.57
CA VAL A 50 -4.98 -0.40 1.57
C VAL A 50 -4.47 -1.06 2.84
N GLU A 51 -5.34 -1.79 3.54
CA GLU A 51 -4.96 -2.50 4.76
C GLU A 51 -3.94 -3.62 4.50
N ILE A 52 -2.96 -3.73 5.40
CA ILE A 52 -1.98 -4.81 5.40
C ILE A 52 -2.43 -5.88 6.41
N ARG A 53 -2.85 -7.05 5.91
CA ARG A 53 -3.46 -8.12 6.71
C ARG A 53 -2.59 -9.36 6.90
N SER A 54 -1.36 -9.38 6.38
CA SER A 54 -0.44 -10.51 6.51
C SER A 54 1.01 -10.06 6.51
N GLU A 55 1.90 -10.91 7.02
CA GLU A 55 3.35 -10.65 7.01
C GLU A 55 3.89 -10.55 5.58
N ASN A 56 3.43 -11.40 4.65
CA ASN A 56 3.82 -11.31 3.24
C ASN A 56 3.41 -9.97 2.61
N ALA A 57 2.22 -9.47 2.94
CA ALA A 57 1.77 -8.16 2.48
C ALA A 57 2.62 -7.03 3.10
N MET A 58 3.00 -7.16 4.38
CA MET A 58 3.91 -6.21 5.03
C MET A 58 5.29 -6.18 4.37
N GLU A 59 5.86 -7.35 4.05
CA GLU A 59 7.15 -7.45 3.37
C GLU A 59 7.11 -6.85 1.96
N GLU A 60 6.03 -7.10 1.22
CA GLU A 60 5.83 -6.47 -0.08
C GLU A 60 5.71 -4.96 0.03
N ALA A 61 4.85 -4.45 0.93
CA ALA A 61 4.67 -3.01 1.14
C ALA A 61 6.01 -2.32 1.41
N LYS A 62 6.85 -2.88 2.29
CA LYS A 62 8.18 -2.33 2.61
C LYS A 62 9.08 -2.25 1.38
N ARG A 63 9.03 -3.28 0.53
CA ARG A 63 9.79 -3.33 -0.73
C ARG A 63 9.32 -2.27 -1.71
N LEU A 64 8.00 -2.09 -1.83
CA LEU A 64 7.38 -1.09 -2.70
C LEU A 64 7.73 0.33 -2.27
N VAL A 65 7.57 0.66 -0.98
CA VAL A 65 7.98 1.96 -0.43
C VAL A 65 9.47 2.22 -0.67
N LYS A 66 10.34 1.22 -0.48
CA LYS A 66 11.77 1.36 -0.73
C LYS A 66 12.13 1.56 -2.21
N SER A 67 11.28 1.11 -3.12
CA SER A 67 11.51 1.24 -4.57
C SER A 67 10.79 2.44 -5.18
N ASP A 68 9.98 3.16 -4.40
CA ASP A 68 9.48 4.46 -4.77
C ASP A 68 10.63 5.48 -4.84
N SER A 69 10.86 6.03 -6.02
CA SER A 69 11.91 7.00 -6.29
C SER A 69 11.65 8.37 -5.66
N THR A 70 10.38 8.68 -5.36
CA THR A 70 9.98 9.93 -4.71
C THR A 70 10.03 9.83 -3.19
N GLN A 71 9.94 8.60 -2.64
CA GLN A 71 9.73 8.31 -1.22
C GLN A 71 8.47 8.95 -0.61
N GLU A 72 7.60 9.50 -1.46
CA GLU A 72 6.40 10.24 -1.10
C GLU A 72 5.15 9.69 -1.81
N THR A 73 5.31 8.90 -2.88
CA THR A 73 4.22 8.25 -3.62
C THR A 73 3.65 7.08 -2.83
N LEU A 74 4.49 6.35 -2.10
CA LEU A 74 4.08 5.22 -1.25
C LEU A 74 4.58 5.37 0.19
N THR A 75 3.69 5.20 1.16
CA THR A 75 4.01 5.19 2.59
C THR A 75 3.35 4.01 3.31
N ILE A 76 3.94 3.58 4.43
CA ILE A 76 3.31 2.63 5.34
C ILE A 76 2.94 3.37 6.63
N GLU A 77 1.68 3.28 7.02
CA GLU A 77 1.09 3.94 8.21
C GLU A 77 0.57 2.93 9.23
#